data_AF-A0A928YIB5-F1
#
_entry.id   AF-A0A928YIB5-F1
#
_cell.length_a   1.000
_cell.length_b   1.000
_cell.length_c   1.000
_cell.angle_alpha   90.00
_cell.angle_beta   90.00
_cell.angle_gamma   90.00
#
_symmetry.space_group_name_H-M   'P 1'
#
loop_
_entity.id
_entity.type
_entity.pdbx_description
1 polymer ?
#
loop_
_entity_poly.entity_id
_entity_poly.type
_entity_poly.pdbx_seq_one_letter_code
_entity_poly.pdbx_strand_id
1 'polypeptide(L)'
;MTLLYLYITLFTIYFIVLAAVSAKPARKIRDKYTSRDANLCVVLYASGVSNTLENLIKQLKNQSYPKQNYTIYTILDKCENISEVTLQSDLNVNVINIDNLEPIGKSQAYSIIAEKLHDIKDLDAYVFLDAKNYVDADFLANVNYYLTKYQVFNPIINYLPQEDSLTFWQNVRSAYSRYVTKFINVSRTRLGLTNIINTDAFVIRKDLLNRIATFDFKDMISEVEYTLKLARENVKVAFVEDLNVYTCIDNFDFRIPSLSKRLEVCRSEIAKSQSILSKEFLCSLALPNWLVCVLSYYLLLKHSFYFPFWVDFSTILISSIVLLIAFLTSLLNTKLYSKECLYLFVYPLHSIAHIVYNFPPIRGIRNIIKNTTRKHVIETMTTNVIVSDGVREYPCQMELISDDGLARVTFINKGKKYTTKNNHLRMVDAVRELTTKLADYGLTLKVCQCCKYFQPIVDGSTNMVKGCCNCQFQGRTPGDMIPTLIWNTCPKFEEQNVVNLF
;
A
#
# COMPACT_ATOMS: atom_id res chain seq x y z
N MET A 1 36.20 -9.32 13.55
CA MET A 1 36.79 -8.07 13.03
C MET A 1 37.24 -8.20 11.58
N THR A 2 37.95 -9.26 11.19
CA THR A 2 38.37 -9.49 9.80
C THR A 2 37.22 -9.45 8.79
N LEU A 3 36.16 -10.21 9.03
CA LEU A 3 34.96 -10.20 8.16
C LEU A 3 34.30 -8.82 8.06
N LEU A 4 34.28 -8.07 9.16
CA LEU A 4 33.72 -6.72 9.19
C LEU A 4 34.55 -5.75 8.34
N TYR A 5 35.88 -5.83 8.42
CA TYR A 5 36.77 -5.03 7.58
C TYR A 5 36.61 -5.37 6.09
N LEU A 6 36.58 -6.66 5.73
CA LEU A 6 36.36 -7.09 4.34
C LEU A 6 35.00 -6.62 3.80
N TYR A 7 33.95 -6.71 4.60
CA TYR A 7 32.62 -6.24 4.23
C TYR A 7 32.59 -4.72 3.97
N ILE A 8 33.14 -3.92 4.88
CA ILE A 8 33.17 -2.46 4.71
C ILE A 8 34.07 -2.06 3.55
N THR A 9 35.25 -2.67 3.40
CA THR A 9 36.15 -2.32 2.29
C THR A 9 35.51 -2.61 0.94
N LEU A 10 34.83 -3.75 0.77
CA LEU A 10 34.06 -4.04 -0.44
C LEU A 10 32.96 -3.00 -0.68
N PHE A 11 32.25 -2.59 0.37
CA PHE A 11 31.28 -1.50 0.29
C PHE A 11 31.92 -0.17 -0.14
N THR A 12 33.09 0.19 0.42
CA THR A 12 33.78 1.43 0.06
C THR A 12 34.20 1.44 -1.39
N ILE A 13 34.73 0.34 -1.91
CA ILE A 13 35.11 0.21 -3.32
C ILE A 13 33.88 0.38 -4.20
N TYR A 14 32.79 -0.31 -3.88
CA TYR A 14 31.52 -0.18 -4.60
C TYR A 14 30.97 1.26 -4.57
N PHE A 15 31.03 1.91 -3.42
CA PHE A 15 30.57 3.30 -3.24
C PHE A 15 31.44 4.30 -4.03
N ILE A 16 32.75 4.11 -4.08
CA ILE A 16 33.68 4.93 -4.89
C ILE A 16 33.32 4.79 -6.38
N VAL A 17 33.04 3.57 -6.85
CA VAL A 17 32.61 3.35 -8.25
C VAL A 17 31.32 4.10 -8.55
N LEU A 18 30.33 4.06 -7.65
CA LEU A 18 29.10 4.86 -7.80
C LEU A 18 29.39 6.37 -7.82
N ALA A 19 30.23 6.87 -6.90
CA ALA A 19 30.62 8.28 -6.82
C ALA A 19 31.36 8.76 -8.09
N ALA A 20 32.25 7.94 -8.64
CA ALA A 20 32.98 8.26 -9.86
C ALA A 20 32.06 8.33 -11.09
N VAL A 21 31.05 7.46 -11.17
CA VAL A 21 30.08 7.49 -12.29
C VAL A 21 29.04 8.59 -12.11
N SER A 22 28.67 8.94 -10.88
CA SER A 22 27.77 10.07 -10.62
C SER A 22 28.36 11.41 -11.05
N ALA A 23 29.70 11.55 -10.98
CA ALA A 23 30.44 12.75 -11.39
C ALA A 23 30.37 13.03 -12.90
N LYS A 24 30.10 12.01 -13.73
CA LYS A 24 29.93 12.22 -15.16
C LYS A 24 28.73 13.14 -15.41
N PRO A 25 28.88 14.22 -16.21
CA PRO A 25 27.78 15.15 -16.44
C PRO A 25 26.58 14.41 -17.03
N ALA A 26 25.40 14.68 -16.48
CA ALA A 26 24.16 14.19 -17.07
C ALA A 26 24.10 14.67 -18.53
N ARG A 27 23.92 13.73 -19.46
CA ARG A 27 23.66 14.07 -20.86
C ARG A 27 22.25 14.66 -20.93
N LYS A 28 22.15 15.97 -20.71
CA LYS A 28 20.91 16.72 -20.95
C LYS A 28 20.49 16.48 -22.40
N ILE A 29 19.28 15.99 -22.58
CA ILE A 29 18.73 15.72 -23.90
C ILE A 29 18.45 17.07 -24.54
N ARG A 30 19.26 17.44 -25.54
CA ARG A 30 19.06 18.67 -26.30
C ARG A 30 17.97 18.52 -27.36
N ASP A 31 17.73 17.30 -27.85
CA ASP A 31 16.71 17.01 -28.86
C ASP A 31 15.91 15.76 -28.49
N LYS A 32 14.64 15.96 -28.11
CA LYS A 32 13.67 14.89 -27.83
C LYS A 32 13.08 14.34 -29.14
N TYR A 33 13.92 14.05 -30.12
CA TYR A 33 13.45 13.47 -31.36
C TYR A 33 13.32 11.96 -31.22
N THR A 34 12.11 11.45 -31.44
CA THR A 34 11.85 10.03 -31.62
C THR A 34 11.39 9.80 -33.04
N SER A 35 11.89 8.75 -33.68
CA SER A 35 11.55 8.44 -35.07
C SER A 35 10.12 7.89 -35.23
N ARG A 36 9.54 7.40 -34.13
CA ARG A 36 8.20 6.82 -34.07
C ARG A 36 7.58 7.14 -32.72
N ASP A 37 6.31 7.49 -32.75
CA ASP A 37 5.48 7.57 -31.56
C ASP A 37 5.00 6.16 -31.19
N ALA A 38 5.35 5.73 -29.98
CA ALA A 38 4.87 4.48 -29.41
C ALA A 38 3.41 4.62 -28.96
N ASN A 39 2.64 3.56 -29.12
CA ASN A 39 1.28 3.49 -28.58
C ASN A 39 1.34 3.10 -27.10
N LEU A 40 0.89 3.99 -26.21
CA LEU A 40 1.03 3.85 -24.76
C LEU A 40 -0.30 3.50 -24.09
N CYS A 41 -0.30 2.54 -23.19
CA CYS A 41 -1.41 2.30 -22.27
C CYS A 41 -1.05 2.88 -20.90
N VAL A 42 -1.75 3.93 -20.49
CA VAL A 42 -1.56 4.54 -19.16
C VAL A 42 -2.54 3.87 -18.19
N VAL A 43 -2.01 3.13 -17.23
CA VAL A 43 -2.79 2.40 -16.23
C VAL A 43 -2.74 3.16 -14.91
N LEU A 44 -3.90 3.65 -14.47
CA LEU A 44 -4.09 4.35 -13.22
C LEU A 44 -4.70 3.39 -12.20
N TYR A 45 -4.10 3.28 -11.02
CA TYR A 45 -4.67 2.52 -9.91
C TYR A 45 -5.12 3.47 -8.81
N ALA A 46 -6.39 3.35 -8.42
CA ALA A 46 -6.99 4.08 -7.32
C ALA A 46 -7.59 3.11 -6.31
N SER A 47 -7.45 3.41 -5.01
CA SER A 47 -8.11 2.62 -3.95
C SER A 47 -8.54 3.52 -2.80
N GLY A 48 -9.67 3.21 -2.15
CA GLY A 48 -10.21 4.01 -1.05
C GLY A 48 -10.56 5.45 -1.45
N VAL A 49 -10.11 6.43 -0.67
CA VAL A 49 -10.38 7.87 -0.94
C VAL A 49 -9.31 8.43 -1.89
N SER A 50 -9.65 8.56 -3.18
CA SER A 50 -8.71 8.95 -4.25
C SER A 50 -9.03 10.31 -4.88
N ASN A 51 -9.11 11.37 -4.06
CA ASN A 51 -9.50 12.73 -4.49
C ASN A 51 -8.61 13.35 -5.58
N THR A 52 -7.39 12.84 -5.76
CA THR A 52 -6.39 13.35 -6.72
C THR A 52 -6.51 12.72 -8.11
N LEU A 53 -7.28 11.64 -8.26
CA LEU A 53 -7.40 10.89 -9.52
C LEU A 53 -7.91 11.74 -10.67
N GLU A 54 -8.94 12.56 -10.42
CA GLU A 54 -9.50 13.45 -11.45
C GLU A 54 -8.47 14.45 -11.97
N ASN A 55 -7.63 14.99 -11.08
CA ASN A 55 -6.57 15.91 -11.45
C ASN A 55 -5.51 15.23 -12.32
N LEU A 56 -5.12 14.00 -11.96
CA LEU A 56 -4.20 13.20 -12.76
C LEU A 56 -4.76 12.91 -14.16
N ILE A 57 -6.05 12.53 -14.26
CA ILE A 57 -6.72 12.31 -15.55
C ILE A 57 -6.73 13.60 -16.39
N LYS A 58 -7.05 14.76 -15.78
CA LYS A 58 -7.00 16.07 -16.46
C LYS A 58 -5.58 16.38 -16.98
N GLN A 59 -4.54 16.12 -16.18
CA GLN A 59 -3.15 16.29 -16.60
C GLN A 59 -2.74 15.36 -17.75
N LEU A 60 -3.20 14.11 -17.71
CA LEU A 60 -2.93 13.13 -18.77
C LEU A 60 -3.66 13.45 -20.07
N LYS A 61 -4.83 14.09 -20.02
CA LYS A 61 -5.54 14.59 -21.21
C LYS A 61 -4.91 15.82 -21.85
N ASN A 62 -4.23 16.63 -21.04
CA ASN A 62 -3.54 17.85 -21.47
C ASN A 62 -2.05 17.59 -21.80
N GLN A 63 -1.69 16.34 -22.06
CA GLN A 63 -0.36 15.99 -22.51
C GLN A 63 -0.10 16.54 -23.92
N SER A 64 1.16 16.93 -24.16
CA SER A 64 1.66 17.30 -25.49
C SER A 64 1.79 16.10 -26.46
N TYR A 65 1.62 14.88 -25.95
CA TYR A 65 1.70 13.66 -26.75
C TYR A 65 0.41 13.43 -27.56
N PRO A 66 0.48 12.89 -28.80
CA PRO A 66 -0.70 12.71 -29.65
C PRO A 66 -1.77 11.84 -28.99
N LYS A 67 -3.00 12.35 -28.89
CA LYS A 67 -4.15 11.67 -28.23
C LYS A 67 -4.53 10.31 -28.84
N GLN A 68 -4.13 10.06 -30.08
CA GLN A 68 -4.37 8.80 -30.77
C GLN A 68 -3.37 7.71 -30.35
N ASN A 69 -2.21 8.11 -29.82
CA ASN A 69 -1.10 7.22 -29.48
C ASN A 69 -1.07 6.86 -27.99
N TYR A 70 -2.13 7.17 -27.24
CA TYR A 70 -2.28 6.65 -25.89
C TYR A 70 -3.73 6.43 -25.48
N THR A 71 -3.93 5.51 -24.55
CA THR A 71 -5.23 5.23 -23.94
C THR A 71 -5.08 5.17 -22.43
N ILE A 72 -6.05 5.72 -21.71
CA ILE A 72 -6.05 5.72 -20.24
C ILE A 72 -6.98 4.61 -19.74
N TYR A 73 -6.46 3.73 -18.90
CA TYR A 73 -7.20 2.73 -18.15
C TYR A 73 -7.15 3.07 -16.67
N THR A 74 -8.30 3.32 -16.06
CA THR A 74 -8.41 3.65 -14.65
C THR A 74 -9.05 2.49 -13.91
N ILE A 75 -8.32 1.89 -12.98
CA ILE A 75 -8.81 0.83 -12.11
C ILE A 75 -9.22 1.45 -10.79
N LEU A 76 -10.50 1.29 -10.44
CA LEU A 76 -11.06 1.69 -9.16
C LEU A 76 -11.18 0.42 -8.30
N ASP A 77 -10.36 0.33 -7.25
CA ASP A 77 -10.36 -0.80 -6.31
C ASP A 77 -10.96 -0.34 -4.99
N LYS A 78 -12.27 -0.57 -4.82
CA LYS A 78 -13.05 -0.11 -3.65
C LYS A 78 -12.88 1.39 -3.37
N CYS A 79 -13.29 2.22 -4.32
CA CYS A 79 -13.26 3.68 -4.17
C CYS A 79 -14.59 4.21 -3.61
N GLU A 80 -14.55 4.99 -2.52
CA GLU A 80 -15.75 5.44 -1.79
C GLU A 80 -16.43 6.67 -2.42
N ASN A 81 -15.66 7.55 -3.09
CA ASN A 81 -16.12 8.88 -3.50
C ASN A 81 -16.02 9.14 -5.01
N ILE A 82 -15.77 8.10 -5.81
CA ILE A 82 -15.54 8.25 -7.26
C ILE A 82 -16.60 7.44 -7.98
N SER A 83 -17.50 8.13 -8.69
CA SER A 83 -18.48 7.44 -9.50
C SER A 83 -17.88 7.12 -10.87
N GLU A 84 -18.02 5.86 -11.31
CA GLU A 84 -17.62 5.41 -12.65
C GLU A 84 -18.21 6.30 -13.74
N VAL A 85 -19.46 6.75 -13.54
CA VAL A 85 -20.23 7.55 -14.48
C VAL A 85 -19.58 8.91 -14.71
N THR A 86 -19.03 9.55 -13.67
CA THR A 86 -18.32 10.84 -13.80
C THR A 86 -17.05 10.68 -14.64
N LEU A 87 -16.31 9.59 -14.44
CA LEU A 87 -15.05 9.34 -15.15
C LEU A 87 -15.23 8.81 -16.57
N GLN A 88 -16.27 8.01 -16.84
CA GLN A 88 -16.58 7.48 -18.17
C GLN A 88 -17.18 8.53 -19.11
N SER A 89 -17.73 9.63 -18.57
CA SER A 89 -18.22 10.76 -19.38
C SER A 89 -17.11 11.41 -20.23
N ASP A 90 -15.85 11.10 -19.91
CA ASP A 90 -14.68 11.55 -20.61
C ASP A 90 -14.28 10.59 -21.74
N LEU A 91 -14.46 11.04 -22.99
CA LEU A 91 -14.39 10.27 -24.25
C LEU A 91 -13.15 9.36 -24.52
N ASN A 92 -12.12 9.33 -23.66
CA ASN A 92 -10.89 8.55 -23.86
C ASN A 92 -10.38 7.84 -22.57
N VAL A 93 -11.24 7.65 -21.56
CA VAL A 93 -10.89 7.00 -20.30
C VAL A 93 -11.69 5.72 -20.15
N ASN A 94 -11.01 4.57 -20.09
CA ASN A 94 -11.62 3.29 -19.81
C ASN A 94 -11.58 3.03 -18.30
N VAL A 95 -12.74 2.97 -17.66
CA VAL A 95 -12.82 2.69 -16.23
C VAL A 95 -13.11 1.21 -16.00
N ILE A 96 -12.37 0.59 -15.09
CA ILE A 96 -12.62 -0.76 -14.58
C ILE A 96 -12.87 -0.61 -13.09
N ASN A 97 -14.11 -0.79 -12.67
CA ASN A 97 -14.43 -0.81 -11.25
C ASN A 97 -14.46 -2.24 -10.71
N ILE A 98 -13.91 -2.40 -9.51
CA ILE A 98 -13.75 -3.66 -8.83
C ILE A 98 -14.44 -3.52 -7.47
N ASP A 99 -15.71 -3.89 -7.45
CA ASP A 99 -16.58 -3.83 -6.27
C ASP A 99 -16.53 -5.15 -5.49
N ASN A 100 -15.34 -5.57 -5.07
CA ASN A 100 -15.14 -6.73 -4.19
C ASN A 100 -15.22 -6.33 -2.70
N LEU A 101 -15.54 -7.29 -1.83
CA LEU A 101 -15.56 -7.08 -0.36
C LEU A 101 -14.22 -6.56 0.18
N GLU A 102 -13.13 -7.11 -0.34
CA GLU A 102 -11.75 -6.73 -0.03
C GLU A 102 -11.07 -6.16 -1.27
N PRO A 103 -10.21 -5.14 -1.11
CA PRO A 103 -9.45 -4.59 -2.23
C PRO A 103 -8.52 -5.66 -2.80
N ILE A 104 -8.50 -5.80 -4.12
CA ILE A 104 -7.68 -6.82 -4.80
C ILE A 104 -6.18 -6.46 -4.80
N GLY A 105 -5.86 -5.17 -4.67
CA GLY A 105 -4.51 -4.65 -4.66
C GLY A 105 -3.88 -4.48 -6.04
N LYS A 106 -2.79 -3.69 -6.08
CA LYS A 106 -2.06 -3.32 -7.32
C LYS A 106 -1.63 -4.52 -8.15
N SER A 107 -1.16 -5.59 -7.50
CA SER A 107 -0.65 -6.78 -8.19
C SER A 107 -1.70 -7.42 -9.10
N GLN A 108 -2.89 -7.66 -8.57
CA GLN A 108 -3.97 -8.29 -9.29
C GLN A 108 -4.58 -7.31 -10.30
N ALA A 109 -4.73 -6.04 -9.91
CA ALA A 109 -5.22 -4.98 -10.78
C ALA A 109 -4.36 -4.84 -12.06
N TYR A 110 -3.04 -4.77 -11.92
CA TYR A 110 -2.13 -4.69 -13.06
C TYR A 110 -2.13 -5.97 -13.91
N SER A 111 -2.32 -7.14 -13.28
CA SER A 111 -2.42 -8.42 -14.00
C SER A 111 -3.68 -8.50 -14.87
N ILE A 112 -4.83 -8.03 -14.35
CA ILE A 112 -6.10 -7.96 -15.11
C ILE A 112 -5.94 -7.08 -16.36
N ILE A 113 -5.30 -5.92 -16.25
CA ILE A 113 -5.05 -5.06 -17.40
C ILE A 113 -4.08 -5.70 -18.39
N ALA A 114 -2.99 -6.30 -17.88
CA ALA A 114 -2.01 -6.97 -18.73
C ALA A 114 -2.63 -8.11 -19.55
N GLU A 115 -3.51 -8.89 -18.93
CA GLU A 115 -4.27 -9.97 -19.58
C GLU A 115 -5.27 -9.41 -20.60
N LYS A 116 -6.08 -8.43 -20.20
CA LYS A 116 -7.09 -7.81 -21.07
C LYS A 116 -6.49 -7.18 -22.33
N LEU A 117 -5.29 -6.61 -22.21
CA LEU A 117 -4.61 -5.92 -23.31
C LEU A 117 -3.53 -6.79 -23.97
N HIS A 118 -3.45 -8.07 -23.62
CA HIS A 118 -2.44 -9.01 -24.12
C HIS A 118 -2.47 -9.15 -25.65
N ASP A 119 -3.67 -9.24 -26.24
CA ASP A 119 -3.85 -9.51 -27.67
C ASP A 119 -3.83 -8.26 -28.56
N ILE A 120 -3.82 -7.05 -27.97
CA ILE A 120 -3.86 -5.79 -28.73
C ILE A 120 -2.53 -5.55 -29.47
N LYS A 121 -2.49 -5.75 -30.78
CA LYS A 121 -1.23 -5.67 -31.54
C LYS A 121 -0.61 -4.28 -31.55
N ASP A 122 -1.42 -3.23 -31.52
CA ASP A 122 -0.98 -1.84 -31.64
C ASP A 122 -0.61 -1.20 -30.29
N LEU A 123 -0.18 -1.98 -29.29
CA LEU A 123 0.23 -1.47 -27.99
C LEU A 123 1.72 -1.72 -27.76
N ASP A 124 2.50 -0.68 -27.54
CA ASP A 124 3.96 -0.78 -27.41
C ASP A 124 4.42 -0.88 -25.94
N ALA A 125 3.77 -0.14 -25.02
CA ALA A 125 4.18 -0.10 -23.62
C ALA A 125 3.06 0.25 -22.65
N TYR A 126 3.23 -0.17 -21.39
CA TYR A 126 2.38 0.20 -20.26
C TYR A 126 3.09 1.22 -19.38
N VAL A 127 2.33 2.23 -18.95
CA VAL A 127 2.76 3.26 -18.00
C VAL A 127 1.87 3.13 -16.77
N PHE A 128 2.40 2.58 -15.69
CA PHE A 128 1.66 2.40 -14.44
C PHE A 128 1.86 3.63 -13.54
N LEU A 129 0.76 4.19 -13.06
CA LEU A 129 0.73 5.32 -12.13
C LEU A 129 -0.30 5.08 -11.03
N ASP A 130 0.06 5.49 -9.81
CA ASP A 130 -0.88 5.59 -8.69
C ASP A 130 -1.74 6.87 -8.82
N ALA A 131 -3.02 6.80 -8.42
CA ALA A 131 -3.96 7.91 -8.42
C ALA A 131 -3.50 9.14 -7.61
N LYS A 132 -2.56 8.93 -6.67
CA LYS A 132 -1.94 9.99 -5.86
C LYS A 132 -0.83 10.78 -6.56
N ASN A 133 -0.53 10.43 -7.81
CA ASN A 133 0.54 11.06 -8.57
C ASN A 133 0.04 12.27 -9.37
N TYR A 134 0.98 13.15 -9.71
CA TYR A 134 0.83 14.25 -10.67
C TYR A 134 1.95 14.18 -11.69
N VAL A 135 1.68 14.64 -12.90
CA VAL A 135 2.63 14.56 -14.02
C VAL A 135 2.72 15.89 -14.78
N ASP A 136 3.88 16.15 -15.36
CA ASP A 136 4.12 17.30 -16.25
C ASP A 136 3.43 17.12 -17.61
N ALA A 137 3.17 18.21 -18.33
CA ALA A 137 2.48 18.18 -19.64
C ALA A 137 3.29 17.50 -20.77
N ASP A 138 4.59 17.29 -20.59
CA ASP A 138 5.47 16.59 -21.53
C ASP A 138 5.85 15.17 -21.06
N PHE A 139 5.22 14.68 -20.00
CA PHE A 139 5.52 13.38 -19.39
C PHE A 139 5.46 12.23 -20.40
N LEU A 140 4.37 12.08 -21.15
CA LEU A 140 4.23 10.97 -22.12
C LEU A 140 5.20 11.06 -23.30
N ALA A 141 5.52 12.28 -23.74
CA ALA A 141 6.54 12.50 -24.77
C ALA A 141 7.93 12.07 -24.27
N ASN A 142 8.25 12.36 -23.00
CA ASN A 142 9.47 11.90 -22.35
C ASN A 142 9.48 10.37 -22.20
N VAL A 143 8.35 9.76 -21.83
CA VAL A 143 8.20 8.29 -21.77
C VAL A 143 8.51 7.66 -23.14
N ASN A 144 7.93 8.17 -24.23
CA ASN A 144 8.19 7.67 -25.58
C ASN A 144 9.68 7.72 -25.92
N TYR A 145 10.35 8.83 -25.58
CA TYR A 145 11.79 8.96 -25.77
C TYR A 145 12.59 7.91 -25.00
N TYR A 146 12.31 7.69 -23.72
CA TYR A 146 13.07 6.73 -22.91
C TYR A 146 12.74 5.27 -23.23
N LEU A 147 11.56 4.99 -23.78
CA LEU A 147 11.24 3.67 -24.32
C LEU A 147 12.23 3.27 -25.41
N THR A 148 12.77 4.19 -26.21
CA THR A 148 13.81 3.85 -27.21
C THR A 148 15.11 3.33 -26.60
N LYS A 149 15.39 3.65 -25.32
CA LYS A 149 16.63 3.32 -24.63
C LYS A 149 16.50 2.17 -23.65
N TYR A 150 15.33 2.03 -23.02
CA TYR A 150 15.11 1.12 -21.91
C TYR A 150 13.82 0.32 -22.12
N GLN A 151 13.84 -0.94 -21.68
CA GLN A 151 12.66 -1.81 -21.71
C GLN A 151 11.77 -1.63 -20.47
N VAL A 152 12.40 -1.33 -19.32
CA VAL A 152 11.74 -1.01 -18.05
C VAL A 152 12.44 0.17 -17.42
N PHE A 153 11.69 1.15 -16.94
CA PHE A 153 12.27 2.25 -16.19
C PHE A 153 11.32 2.90 -15.19
N ASN A 154 11.91 3.46 -14.13
CA ASN A 154 11.22 4.24 -13.12
C ASN A 154 11.51 5.74 -13.33
N PRO A 155 10.51 6.62 -13.14
CA PRO A 155 10.70 8.06 -13.03
C PRO A 155 11.26 8.48 -11.66
N ILE A 156 11.72 9.72 -11.55
CA ILE A 156 11.88 10.41 -10.27
C ILE A 156 10.51 10.70 -9.68
N ILE A 157 10.30 10.24 -8.44
CA ILE A 157 9.18 10.67 -7.61
C ILE A 157 9.64 11.83 -6.71
N ASN A 158 9.09 13.01 -6.97
CA ASN A 158 9.31 14.22 -6.19
C ASN A 158 8.15 14.41 -5.20
N TYR A 159 8.49 14.59 -3.92
CA TYR A 159 7.48 14.83 -2.89
C TYR A 159 7.20 16.32 -2.75
N LEU A 160 5.93 16.68 -2.92
CA LEU A 160 5.40 18.02 -2.75
C LEU A 160 4.77 18.16 -1.36
N PRO A 161 4.82 19.36 -0.75
CA PRO A 161 4.11 19.62 0.49
C PRO A 161 2.60 19.75 0.24
N GLN A 162 1.78 19.29 1.19
CA GLN A 162 0.32 19.52 1.15
C GLN A 162 -0.05 20.94 1.62
N GLU A 163 0.71 21.46 2.58
CA GLU A 163 0.61 22.82 3.14
C GLU A 163 1.77 23.71 2.65
N ASP A 164 1.80 24.99 3.00
CA ASP A 164 2.87 25.91 2.58
C ASP A 164 4.28 25.49 3.08
N SER A 165 4.37 24.59 4.08
CA SER A 165 5.65 24.13 4.60
C SER A 165 5.65 22.67 5.05
N LEU A 166 6.75 21.96 4.77
CA LEU A 166 7.01 20.62 5.29
C LEU A 166 7.46 20.68 6.76
N THR A 167 7.00 19.73 7.56
CA THR A 167 7.56 19.51 8.90
C THR A 167 9.06 19.14 8.82
N PHE A 168 9.80 19.38 9.90
CA PHE A 168 11.23 19.07 9.96
C PHE A 168 11.55 17.63 9.53
N TRP A 169 10.81 16.64 10.03
CA TRP A 169 11.04 15.24 9.68
C TRP A 169 10.62 14.88 8.26
N GLN A 170 9.57 15.52 7.71
CA GLN A 170 9.20 15.37 6.30
C GLN A 170 10.31 15.90 5.37
N ASN A 171 10.94 17.03 5.73
CA ASN A 171 12.12 17.53 5.01
C ASN A 171 13.29 16.54 5.02
N VAL A 172 13.57 15.93 6.18
CA VAL A 172 14.61 14.89 6.32
C VAL A 172 14.34 13.67 5.43
N ARG A 173 13.08 13.20 5.39
CA ARG A 173 12.67 12.06 4.53
C ARG A 173 12.80 12.40 3.05
N SER A 174 12.31 13.57 2.64
CA SER A 174 12.36 14.05 1.25
C SER A 174 13.80 14.23 0.77
N ALA A 175 14.67 14.85 1.58
CA ALA A 175 16.08 15.02 1.28
C ALA A 175 16.82 13.67 1.12
N TYR A 176 16.57 12.72 2.01
CA TYR A 176 17.15 11.37 1.89
C TYR A 176 16.65 10.64 0.64
N SER A 177 15.35 10.64 0.37
CA SER A 177 14.79 10.01 -0.83
C SER A 177 15.38 10.61 -2.11
N ARG A 178 15.51 11.93 -2.18
CA ARG A 178 16.13 12.63 -3.30
C ARG A 178 17.61 12.27 -3.45
N TYR A 179 18.36 12.18 -2.35
CA TYR A 179 19.75 11.71 -2.37
C TYR A 179 19.86 10.30 -2.94
N VAL A 180 19.09 9.33 -2.41
CA VAL A 180 19.08 7.93 -2.91
C VAL A 180 18.76 7.88 -4.40
N THR A 181 17.74 8.64 -4.80
CA THR A 181 17.25 8.68 -6.17
C THR A 181 18.29 9.26 -7.14
N LYS A 182 18.79 10.48 -6.86
CA LYS A 182 19.75 11.18 -7.74
C LYS A 182 21.17 10.62 -7.69
N PHE A 183 21.57 10.00 -6.58
CA PHE A 183 22.88 9.39 -6.45
C PHE A 183 22.84 7.92 -6.79
N ILE A 184 22.21 7.09 -5.94
CA ILE A 184 22.31 5.64 -6.01
C ILE A 184 21.64 5.13 -7.28
N ASN A 185 20.37 5.47 -7.51
CA ASN A 185 19.61 4.88 -8.61
C ASN A 185 20.12 5.34 -9.99
N VAL A 186 20.45 6.64 -10.11
CA VAL A 186 21.07 7.19 -11.32
C VAL A 186 22.43 6.56 -11.59
N SER A 187 23.30 6.43 -10.57
CA SER A 187 24.64 5.84 -10.75
C SER A 187 24.57 4.36 -11.14
N ARG A 188 23.66 3.60 -10.53
CA ARG A 188 23.38 2.21 -10.91
C ARG A 188 22.94 2.11 -12.37
N THR A 189 22.02 2.96 -12.80
CA THR A 189 21.56 2.99 -14.20
C THR A 189 22.68 3.30 -15.17
N ARG A 190 23.54 4.28 -14.85
CA ARG A 190 24.71 4.65 -15.67
C ARG A 190 25.76 3.54 -15.75
N LEU A 191 25.88 2.71 -14.72
CA LEU A 191 26.71 1.50 -14.71
C LEU A 191 26.05 0.32 -15.44
N GLY A 192 24.80 0.46 -15.90
CA GLY A 192 24.04 -0.63 -16.49
C GLY A 192 23.64 -1.71 -15.47
N LEU A 193 23.50 -1.33 -14.20
CA LEU A 193 22.96 -2.14 -13.11
C LEU A 193 21.44 -1.93 -13.00
N THR A 194 20.74 -2.86 -12.34
CA THR A 194 19.28 -2.80 -12.18
C THR A 194 18.86 -2.08 -10.91
N ASN A 195 17.73 -1.38 -10.90
CA ASN A 195 17.16 -0.76 -9.71
C ASN A 195 15.91 -1.52 -9.25
N ILE A 196 15.50 -1.32 -8.01
CA ILE A 196 14.22 -1.87 -7.52
C ILE A 196 13.09 -1.19 -8.30
N ILE A 197 12.16 -1.98 -8.85
CA ILE A 197 10.96 -1.46 -9.51
C ILE A 197 10.09 -0.69 -8.52
N ASN A 198 9.48 0.41 -8.96
CA ASN A 198 8.64 1.23 -8.10
C ASN A 198 7.18 1.14 -8.55
N THR A 199 6.33 0.46 -7.76
CA THR A 199 4.93 0.23 -8.13
C THR A 199 4.04 1.48 -8.09
N ASP A 200 4.52 2.60 -7.52
CA ASP A 200 3.81 3.88 -7.61
C ASP A 200 3.91 4.49 -9.00
N ALA A 201 5.05 4.30 -9.68
CA ALA A 201 5.27 4.80 -11.03
C ALA A 201 6.38 4.01 -11.73
N PHE A 202 6.04 3.33 -12.82
CA PHE A 202 7.03 2.67 -13.69
C PHE A 202 6.47 2.46 -15.10
N VAL A 203 7.38 2.27 -16.05
CA VAL A 203 7.05 1.98 -17.45
C VAL A 203 7.66 0.64 -17.83
N ILE A 204 6.91 -0.19 -18.54
CA ILE A 204 7.34 -1.49 -19.06
C ILE A 204 6.84 -1.69 -20.48
N ARG A 205 7.72 -2.15 -21.38
CA ARG A 205 7.31 -2.52 -22.74
C ARG A 205 6.38 -3.74 -22.73
N LYS A 206 5.40 -3.74 -23.63
CA LYS A 206 4.42 -4.82 -23.73
C LYS A 206 5.07 -6.16 -24.08
N ASP A 207 6.01 -6.16 -25.04
CA ASP A 207 6.68 -7.37 -25.49
C ASP A 207 7.45 -8.08 -24.37
N LEU A 208 7.98 -7.31 -23.44
CA LEU A 208 8.64 -7.82 -22.24
C LEU A 208 7.62 -8.35 -21.23
N LEU A 209 6.55 -7.59 -20.97
CA LEU A 209 5.51 -8.00 -20.03
C LEU A 209 4.86 -9.33 -20.47
N ASN A 210 4.60 -9.49 -21.77
CA ASN A 210 4.03 -10.71 -22.33
C ASN A 210 4.95 -11.94 -22.14
N ARG A 211 6.28 -11.75 -22.05
CA ARG A 211 7.23 -12.85 -21.79
C ARG A 211 7.27 -13.24 -20.31
N ILE A 212 7.13 -12.27 -19.40
CA ILE A 212 7.26 -12.49 -17.96
C ILE A 212 5.91 -12.84 -17.29
N ALA A 213 4.81 -12.48 -17.94
CA ALA A 213 3.41 -12.85 -17.73
C ALA A 213 2.77 -12.57 -16.35
N THR A 214 3.53 -12.37 -15.27
CA THR A 214 2.95 -12.23 -13.92
C THR A 214 3.52 -11.04 -13.17
N PHE A 215 2.64 -10.20 -12.62
CA PHE A 215 2.98 -9.22 -11.59
C PHE A 215 2.77 -9.84 -10.20
N ASP A 216 3.75 -9.66 -9.31
CA ASP A 216 3.62 -9.95 -7.89
C ASP A 216 4.09 -8.72 -7.08
N PHE A 217 3.14 -7.91 -6.65
CA PHE A 217 3.35 -6.64 -5.95
C PHE A 217 2.53 -6.55 -4.67
N LYS A 218 2.52 -7.63 -3.88
CA LYS A 218 1.81 -7.66 -2.59
C LYS A 218 2.48 -6.74 -1.57
N ASP A 219 3.81 -6.77 -1.51
CA ASP A 219 4.62 -6.01 -0.57
C ASP A 219 5.90 -5.45 -1.24
N MET A 220 6.65 -4.61 -0.52
CA MET A 220 7.98 -4.13 -0.96
C MET A 220 8.97 -5.27 -1.26
N ILE A 221 8.81 -6.44 -0.62
CA ILE A 221 9.64 -7.62 -0.92
C ILE A 221 9.28 -8.19 -2.29
N SER A 222 7.99 -8.19 -2.64
CA SER A 222 7.53 -8.64 -3.94
C SER A 222 8.08 -7.74 -5.07
N GLU A 223 8.28 -6.44 -4.83
CA GLU A 223 9.02 -5.55 -5.75
C GLU A 223 10.49 -5.98 -5.95
N VAL A 224 11.16 -6.41 -4.89
CA VAL A 224 12.53 -6.95 -4.94
C VAL A 224 12.57 -8.27 -5.71
N GLU A 225 11.62 -9.18 -5.44
CA GLU A 225 11.51 -10.47 -6.11
C GLU A 225 11.18 -10.31 -7.60
N TYR A 226 10.27 -9.39 -7.94
CA TYR A 226 9.96 -9.06 -9.33
C TYR A 226 11.18 -8.47 -10.05
N THR A 227 11.90 -7.55 -9.39
CA THR A 227 13.16 -7.01 -9.91
C THR A 227 14.20 -8.11 -10.15
N LEU A 228 14.29 -9.08 -9.23
CA LEU A 228 15.18 -10.23 -9.38
C LEU A 228 14.77 -11.12 -10.55
N LYS A 229 13.46 -11.33 -10.76
CA LYS A 229 12.91 -12.05 -11.92
C LYS A 229 13.33 -11.38 -13.22
N LEU A 230 13.20 -10.04 -13.31
CA LEU A 230 13.68 -9.26 -14.44
C LEU A 230 15.19 -9.41 -14.65
N ALA A 231 15.97 -9.31 -13.57
CA ALA A 231 17.43 -9.40 -13.64
C ALA A 231 17.91 -10.78 -14.14
N ARG A 232 17.18 -11.87 -13.86
CA ARG A 232 17.48 -13.21 -14.37
C ARG A 232 17.33 -13.32 -15.89
N GLU A 233 16.35 -12.62 -16.44
CA GLU A 233 16.15 -12.47 -17.89
C GLU A 233 17.11 -11.44 -18.51
N ASN A 234 18.13 -10.99 -17.77
CA ASN A 234 19.05 -9.91 -18.15
C ASN A 234 18.37 -8.56 -18.47
N VAL A 235 17.17 -8.35 -17.94
CA VAL A 235 16.40 -7.11 -18.10
C VAL A 235 16.75 -6.17 -16.96
N LYS A 236 17.12 -4.94 -17.31
CA LYS A 236 17.57 -3.92 -16.37
C LYS A 236 16.44 -2.93 -16.13
N VAL A 237 16.11 -2.70 -14.86
CA VAL A 237 15.22 -1.62 -14.46
C VAL A 237 16.04 -0.34 -14.37
N ALA A 238 15.89 0.52 -15.37
CA ALA A 238 16.58 1.79 -15.42
C ALA A 238 15.89 2.83 -14.54
N PHE A 239 16.67 3.81 -14.09
CA PHE A 239 16.18 4.96 -13.36
C PHE A 239 16.44 6.22 -14.17
N VAL A 240 15.38 6.96 -14.48
CA VAL A 240 15.43 8.08 -15.42
C VAL A 240 15.37 9.41 -14.66
N GLU A 241 16.44 10.20 -14.77
CA GLU A 241 16.59 11.45 -14.01
C GLU A 241 15.71 12.60 -14.53
N ASP A 242 15.41 12.66 -15.83
CA ASP A 242 14.65 13.78 -16.39
C ASP A 242 13.13 13.51 -16.46
N LEU A 243 12.68 12.32 -16.05
CA LEU A 243 11.27 11.94 -16.04
C LEU A 243 10.72 12.13 -14.62
N ASN A 244 9.92 13.17 -14.42
CA ASN A 244 9.39 13.53 -13.10
C ASN A 244 7.94 13.09 -12.93
N VAL A 245 7.66 12.57 -11.75
CA VAL A 245 6.33 12.33 -11.19
C VAL A 245 6.30 13.00 -9.83
N TYR A 246 5.19 13.60 -9.47
CA TYR A 246 5.04 14.29 -8.20
C TYR A 246 4.00 13.58 -7.34
N THR A 247 4.21 13.55 -6.03
CA THR A 247 3.22 13.03 -5.09
C THR A 247 3.24 13.83 -3.80
N CYS A 248 2.14 13.78 -3.03
CA CYS A 248 2.10 14.42 -1.72
C CYS A 248 3.05 13.71 -0.74
N ILE A 249 3.75 14.47 0.09
CA ILE A 249 4.65 13.94 1.12
C ILE A 249 3.91 13.06 2.15
N ASP A 250 2.60 13.26 2.34
CA ASP A 250 1.83 12.45 3.30
C ASP A 250 1.66 11.00 2.82
N ASN A 251 1.79 10.79 1.51
CA ASN A 251 1.86 9.48 0.89
C ASN A 251 3.30 8.95 0.77
N PHE A 252 4.26 9.57 1.45
CA PHE A 252 5.65 9.11 1.46
C PHE A 252 5.76 7.73 2.09
N ASP A 253 6.23 6.78 1.31
CA ASP A 253 6.54 5.44 1.79
C ASP A 253 8.04 5.13 1.66
N PHE A 254 8.62 4.60 2.74
CA PHE A 254 10.01 4.16 2.76
C PHE A 254 10.11 2.81 2.04
N ARG A 255 10.31 2.85 0.73
CA ARG A 255 10.43 1.66 -0.15
C ARG A 255 11.69 0.81 0.04
N ILE A 256 12.35 0.91 1.19
CA ILE A 256 13.51 0.08 1.54
C ILE A 256 13.00 -1.00 2.50
N PRO A 257 12.95 -2.27 2.08
CA PRO A 257 12.54 -3.35 2.97
C PRO A 257 13.50 -3.47 4.16
N SER A 258 13.01 -4.05 5.26
CA SER A 258 13.85 -4.26 6.44
C SER A 258 15.11 -5.04 6.10
N LEU A 259 16.22 -4.72 6.79
CA LEU A 259 17.51 -5.38 6.55
C LEU A 259 17.41 -6.90 6.69
N SER A 260 16.62 -7.38 7.66
CA SER A 260 16.37 -8.81 7.86
C SER A 260 15.81 -9.48 6.60
N LYS A 261 14.73 -8.92 6.04
CA LYS A 261 14.09 -9.46 4.84
C LYS A 261 14.99 -9.33 3.60
N ARG A 262 15.74 -8.22 3.47
CA ARG A 262 16.73 -8.05 2.39
C ARG A 262 17.82 -9.13 2.42
N LEU A 263 18.35 -9.42 3.60
CA LEU A 263 19.38 -10.45 3.79
C LEU A 263 18.82 -11.87 3.60
N GLU A 264 17.58 -12.10 3.99
CA GLU A 264 16.88 -13.38 3.77
C GLU A 264 16.76 -13.68 2.27
N VAL A 265 16.23 -12.75 1.47
CA VAL A 265 16.14 -12.87 0.00
C VAL A 265 17.52 -13.01 -0.63
N CYS A 266 18.50 -12.22 -0.17
CA CYS A 266 19.87 -12.34 -0.64
C CYS A 266 20.42 -13.75 -0.40
N ARG A 267 20.24 -14.31 0.80
CA ARG A 267 20.75 -15.63 1.16
C ARG A 267 20.06 -16.76 0.40
N SER A 268 18.75 -16.70 0.23
CA SER A 268 17.97 -17.77 -0.43
C SER A 268 18.21 -17.83 -1.94
N GLU A 269 18.40 -16.68 -2.59
CA GLU A 269 18.43 -16.60 -4.05
C GLU A 269 19.85 -16.46 -4.65
N ILE A 270 20.88 -16.13 -3.88
CA ILE A 270 22.25 -15.92 -4.40
C ILE A 270 22.85 -17.17 -5.04
N ALA A 271 22.60 -18.35 -4.48
CA ALA A 271 23.09 -19.62 -5.02
C ALA A 271 22.35 -20.04 -6.31
N LYS A 272 21.07 -19.63 -6.45
CA LYS A 272 20.23 -19.94 -7.62
C LYS A 272 20.50 -18.99 -8.79
N SER A 273 21.05 -17.82 -8.50
CA SER A 273 21.30 -16.74 -9.46
C SER A 273 22.47 -17.10 -10.39
N GLN A 274 22.21 -17.17 -11.71
CA GLN A 274 23.24 -17.46 -12.71
C GLN A 274 23.84 -16.19 -13.33
N SER A 275 23.03 -15.17 -13.61
CA SER A 275 23.49 -13.95 -14.26
C SER A 275 24.33 -13.06 -13.33
N ILE A 276 25.29 -12.33 -13.89
CA ILE A 276 26.10 -11.34 -13.15
C ILE A 276 25.21 -10.21 -12.62
N LEU A 277 24.22 -9.80 -13.41
CA LEU A 277 23.28 -8.73 -13.04
C LEU A 277 22.47 -9.10 -11.79
N SER A 278 21.94 -10.32 -11.73
CA SER A 278 21.16 -10.79 -10.59
C SER A 278 22.02 -11.00 -9.34
N LYS A 279 23.27 -11.48 -9.49
CA LYS A 279 24.22 -11.58 -8.36
C LYS A 279 24.59 -10.20 -7.81
N GLU A 280 24.87 -9.24 -8.67
CA GLU A 280 25.15 -7.86 -8.27
C GLU A 280 23.96 -7.26 -7.52
N PHE A 281 22.74 -7.41 -8.05
CA PHE A 281 21.54 -6.89 -7.41
C PHE A 281 21.34 -7.48 -6.01
N LEU A 282 21.49 -8.80 -5.84
CA LEU A 282 21.40 -9.46 -4.53
C LEU A 282 22.46 -8.93 -3.54
N CYS A 283 23.71 -8.78 -3.99
CA CYS A 283 24.76 -8.16 -3.16
C CYS A 283 24.42 -6.71 -2.78
N SER A 284 23.79 -5.95 -3.68
CA SER A 284 23.34 -4.58 -3.40
C SER A 284 22.24 -4.53 -2.32
N LEU A 285 21.46 -5.60 -2.15
CA LEU A 285 20.50 -5.72 -1.05
C LEU A 285 21.19 -5.84 0.32
N ALA A 286 22.46 -6.21 0.39
CA ALA A 286 23.23 -6.28 1.63
C ALA A 286 23.99 -4.99 1.96
N LEU A 287 23.77 -3.88 1.23
CA LEU A 287 24.48 -2.63 1.47
C LEU A 287 24.13 -2.03 2.85
N PRO A 288 25.14 -1.62 3.65
CA PRO A 288 24.94 -1.04 4.97
C PRO A 288 24.38 0.39 4.87
N ASN A 289 23.63 0.80 5.90
CA ASN A 289 23.29 2.21 6.07
C ASN A 289 24.53 3.00 6.53
N TRP A 290 24.53 4.33 6.35
CA TRP A 290 25.64 5.21 6.72
C TRP A 290 26.05 5.06 8.20
N LEU A 291 25.06 4.94 9.08
CA LEU A 291 25.30 4.70 10.50
C LEU A 291 26.09 3.42 10.77
N VAL A 292 25.75 2.34 10.07
CA VAL A 292 26.46 1.06 10.19
C VAL A 292 27.90 1.24 9.73
N CYS A 293 28.14 2.00 8.66
CA CYS A 293 29.50 2.31 8.19
C CYS A 293 30.30 3.04 9.27
N VAL A 294 29.75 4.12 9.84
CA VAL A 294 30.40 4.93 10.88
C VAL A 294 30.71 4.10 12.12
N LEU A 295 29.73 3.37 12.66
CA LEU A 295 29.92 2.52 13.85
C LEU A 295 30.92 1.41 13.59
N SER A 296 30.89 0.82 12.40
CA SER A 296 31.78 -0.29 12.08
C SER A 296 33.23 0.18 11.92
N TYR A 297 33.46 1.35 11.32
CA TYR A 297 34.78 1.98 11.29
C TYR A 297 35.28 2.37 12.67
N TYR A 298 34.43 2.95 13.52
CA TYR A 298 34.77 3.25 14.91
C TYR A 298 35.21 1.99 15.67
N LEU A 299 34.45 0.90 15.53
CA LEU A 299 34.73 -0.37 16.20
C LEU A 299 36.01 -1.04 15.67
N LEU A 300 36.29 -0.95 14.37
CA LEU A 300 37.54 -1.44 13.77
C LEU A 300 38.76 -0.63 14.22
N LEU A 301 38.67 0.71 14.23
CA LEU A 301 39.73 1.59 14.74
C LEU A 301 40.01 1.32 16.21
N LYS A 302 38.96 1.22 17.03
CA LYS A 302 39.07 0.86 18.45
C LYS A 302 39.76 -0.50 18.60
N HIS A 303 39.32 -1.52 17.86
CA HIS A 303 39.90 -2.85 17.98
C HIS A 303 41.38 -2.89 17.57
N SER A 304 41.73 -2.25 16.45
CA SER A 304 43.12 -2.15 15.97
C SER A 304 44.04 -1.40 16.94
N PHE A 305 43.50 -0.46 17.73
CA PHE A 305 44.26 0.25 18.76
C PHE A 305 44.55 -0.61 20.01
N TYR A 306 43.60 -1.43 20.45
CA TYR A 306 43.73 -2.21 21.69
C TYR A 306 44.26 -3.64 21.49
N PHE A 307 44.04 -4.24 20.32
CA PHE A 307 44.35 -5.64 20.05
C PHE A 307 45.21 -5.79 18.80
N PRO A 308 46.12 -6.78 18.77
CA PRO A 308 46.88 -7.08 17.57
C PRO A 308 45.92 -7.55 16.46
N PHE A 309 45.88 -6.80 15.37
CA PHE A 309 45.05 -7.08 14.20
C PHE A 309 45.93 -7.08 12.96
N TRP A 310 45.66 -7.98 12.01
CA TRP A 310 46.42 -8.11 10.75
C TRP A 310 46.37 -6.89 9.82
N VAL A 311 45.57 -5.86 10.16
CA VAL A 311 45.40 -4.62 9.39
C VAL A 311 45.72 -3.46 10.33
N ASP A 312 46.68 -2.64 9.91
CA ASP A 312 47.18 -1.54 10.74
C ASP A 312 46.14 -0.43 10.92
N PHE A 313 46.20 0.26 12.06
CA PHE A 313 45.35 1.40 12.37
C PHE A 313 45.36 2.46 11.25
N SER A 314 46.54 2.76 10.70
CA SER A 314 46.72 3.72 9.61
C SER A 314 45.93 3.34 8.36
N THR A 315 45.88 2.06 8.01
CA THR A 315 45.15 1.59 6.82
C THR A 315 43.64 1.70 7.00
N ILE A 316 43.14 1.36 8.20
CA ILE A 316 41.71 1.53 8.54
C ILE A 316 41.34 3.00 8.50
N LEU A 317 42.19 3.88 9.04
CA LEU A 317 41.98 5.34 9.01
C LEU A 317 41.96 5.88 7.58
N ILE A 318 42.91 5.49 6.73
CA ILE A 318 42.92 5.89 5.31
C ILE A 318 41.63 5.43 4.62
N SER A 319 41.21 4.18 4.82
CA SER A 319 39.99 3.67 4.19
C SER A 319 38.72 4.42 4.63
N SER A 320 38.65 4.87 5.90
CA SER A 320 37.51 5.66 6.40
C SER A 320 37.50 7.08 5.81
N ILE A 321 38.67 7.70 5.67
CA ILE A 321 38.83 9.00 4.99
C ILE A 321 38.43 8.89 3.52
N VAL A 322 38.84 7.82 2.83
CA VAL A 322 38.46 7.59 1.42
C VAL A 322 36.94 7.45 1.27
N LEU A 323 36.26 6.72 2.17
CA LEU A 323 34.80 6.65 2.16
C LEU A 323 34.16 8.02 2.37
N LEU A 324 34.71 8.83 3.30
CA LEU A 324 34.22 10.17 3.56
C LEU A 324 34.37 11.07 2.33
N ILE A 325 35.52 11.04 1.66
CA ILE A 325 35.76 11.79 0.42
C ILE A 325 34.78 11.35 -0.68
N ALA A 326 34.55 10.04 -0.83
CA ALA A 326 33.59 9.52 -1.80
C ALA A 326 32.16 10.00 -1.49
N PHE A 327 31.78 10.06 -0.22
CA PHE A 327 30.48 10.59 0.23
C PHE A 327 30.35 12.09 -0.02
N LEU A 328 31.39 12.88 0.27
CA LEU A 328 31.38 14.31 -0.05
C LEU A 328 31.27 14.54 -1.57
N THR A 329 31.96 13.72 -2.37
CA THR A 329 31.87 13.75 -3.83
C THR A 329 30.46 13.42 -4.32
N SER A 330 29.78 12.43 -3.72
CA SER A 330 28.40 12.10 -4.09
C SER A 330 27.45 13.26 -3.81
N LEU A 331 27.60 13.96 -2.68
CA LEU A 331 26.79 15.15 -2.36
C LEU A 331 26.95 16.25 -3.39
N LEU A 332 28.18 16.59 -3.77
CA LEU A 332 28.45 17.61 -4.78
C LEU A 332 27.78 17.27 -6.13
N ASN A 333 27.80 15.99 -6.51
CA ASN A 333 27.24 15.55 -7.78
C ASN A 333 25.70 15.55 -7.80
N THR A 334 25.05 15.32 -6.66
CA THR A 334 23.57 15.30 -6.58
C THR A 334 22.91 16.67 -6.73
N LYS A 335 23.68 17.77 -6.60
CA LYS A 335 23.18 19.16 -6.65
C LYS A 335 21.98 19.39 -5.72
N LEU A 336 22.07 18.85 -4.50
CA LEU A 336 21.08 19.13 -3.45
C LEU A 336 21.21 20.58 -2.97
N TYR A 337 20.10 21.16 -2.52
CA TYR A 337 20.14 22.49 -1.89
C TYR A 337 20.90 22.42 -0.57
N SER A 338 21.55 23.50 -0.15
CA SER A 338 22.34 23.53 1.10
C SER A 338 21.53 23.11 2.34
N LYS A 339 20.24 23.46 2.39
CA LYS A 339 19.32 23.04 3.46
C LYS A 339 19.07 21.51 3.44
N GLU A 340 18.98 20.91 2.26
CA GLU A 340 18.76 19.47 2.08
C GLU A 340 19.99 18.66 2.50
N CYS A 341 21.19 19.19 2.25
CA CYS A 341 22.42 18.59 2.78
C CYS A 341 22.40 18.53 4.31
N LEU A 342 21.98 19.61 4.99
CA LEU A 342 21.85 19.62 6.45
C LEU A 342 20.83 18.58 6.94
N TYR A 343 19.67 18.49 6.29
CA TYR A 343 18.66 17.48 6.62
C TYR A 343 19.18 16.05 6.42
N LEU A 344 19.99 15.81 5.39
CA LEU A 344 20.60 14.50 5.14
C LEU A 344 21.55 14.07 6.26
N PHE A 345 22.34 14.99 6.83
CA PHE A 345 23.20 14.70 7.98
C PHE A 345 22.41 14.37 9.25
N VAL A 346 21.16 14.82 9.36
CA VAL A 346 20.26 14.49 10.47
C VAL A 346 19.57 13.12 10.26
N TYR A 347 19.52 12.61 9.03
CA TYR A 347 18.86 11.33 8.72
C TYR A 347 19.33 10.13 9.56
N PRO A 348 20.62 9.93 9.86
CA PRO A 348 21.06 8.85 10.75
C PRO A 348 20.38 8.89 12.14
N LEU A 349 20.11 10.08 12.68
CA LEU A 349 19.37 10.24 13.95
C LEU A 349 17.91 9.84 13.79
N HIS A 350 17.27 10.22 12.68
CA HIS A 350 15.91 9.77 12.34
C HIS A 350 15.85 8.23 12.27
N SER A 351 16.82 7.62 11.58
CA SER A 351 16.90 6.17 11.44
C SER A 351 17.07 5.46 12.79
N ILE A 352 17.91 5.99 13.70
CA ILE A 352 18.04 5.45 15.07
C ILE A 352 16.71 5.58 15.80
N ALA A 353 16.12 6.78 15.81
CA ALA A 353 14.88 7.05 16.51
C ALA A 353 13.77 6.10 16.02
N HIS A 354 13.69 5.85 14.72
CA HIS A 354 12.74 4.91 14.14
C HIS A 354 13.00 3.44 14.54
N ILE A 355 14.26 3.00 14.57
CA ILE A 355 14.63 1.65 15.04
C ILE A 355 14.29 1.49 16.51
N VAL A 356 14.65 2.47 17.36
CA VAL A 356 14.37 2.47 18.80
C VAL A 356 12.86 2.48 19.05
N TYR A 357 12.11 3.31 18.32
CA TYR A 357 10.66 3.40 18.45
C TYR A 357 9.94 2.08 18.12
N ASN A 358 10.45 1.34 17.13
CA ASN A 358 9.90 0.06 16.71
C ASN A 358 10.55 -1.15 17.38
N PHE A 359 11.43 -0.93 18.36
CA PHE A 359 12.12 -2.01 19.06
C PHE A 359 11.10 -2.84 19.86
N PRO A 360 11.13 -4.19 19.79
CA PRO A 360 10.10 -5.05 20.37
C PRO A 360 9.69 -4.75 21.83
N PRO A 361 10.63 -4.52 22.78
CA PRO A 361 10.25 -4.22 24.17
C PRO A 361 9.58 -2.84 24.30
N ILE A 362 10.04 -1.83 23.56
CA ILE A 362 9.46 -0.47 23.57
C ILE A 362 8.06 -0.50 22.95
N ARG A 363 7.86 -1.28 21.89
CA ARG A 363 6.54 -1.51 21.28
C ARG A 363 5.59 -2.19 22.26
N GLY A 364 6.06 -3.17 23.03
CA GLY A 364 5.28 -3.83 24.08
C GLY A 364 4.80 -2.84 25.15
N ILE A 365 5.71 -2.05 25.70
CA ILE A 365 5.39 -1.01 26.71
C ILE A 365 4.39 0.01 26.15
N ARG A 366 4.61 0.49 24.92
CA ARG A 366 3.70 1.44 24.27
C ARG A 366 2.31 0.86 24.02
N ASN A 367 2.23 -0.42 23.62
CA ASN A 367 0.96 -1.09 23.41
C ASN A 367 0.20 -1.28 24.74
N ILE A 368 0.91 -1.56 25.84
CA ILE A 368 0.32 -1.62 27.18
C ILE A 368 -0.26 -0.24 27.54
N ILE A 369 0.51 0.84 27.37
CA ILE A 369 0.08 2.23 27.66
C ILE A 369 -1.10 2.67 26.76
N LYS A 370 -1.08 2.30 25.47
CA LYS A 370 -2.19 2.58 24.54
C LYS A 370 -3.44 1.77 24.86
N ASN A 371 -3.30 0.53 25.31
CA ASN A 371 -4.44 -0.28 25.77
C ASN A 371 -5.03 0.28 27.09
N THR A 372 -4.24 0.96 27.92
CA THR A 372 -4.76 1.66 29.11
C THR A 372 -5.55 2.93 28.77
N THR A 373 -5.36 3.50 27.57
CA THR A 373 -5.98 4.78 27.16
C THR A 373 -7.14 4.64 26.17
N ARG A 374 -7.37 3.46 25.59
CA ARG A 374 -8.63 3.14 24.91
C ARG A 374 -9.68 2.79 25.95
N LYS A 375 -10.58 3.72 26.28
CA LYS A 375 -11.90 3.34 26.81
C LYS A 375 -12.54 2.43 25.76
N HIS A 376 -12.80 1.17 26.10
CA HIS A 376 -13.71 0.32 25.31
C HIS A 376 -15.02 1.09 25.14
N VAL A 377 -15.36 1.46 23.90
CA VAL A 377 -16.65 2.08 23.59
C VAL A 377 -17.63 0.93 23.46
N ILE A 378 -18.27 0.57 24.58
CA ILE A 378 -19.38 -0.37 24.56
C ILE A 378 -20.60 0.41 24.10
N GLU A 379 -21.08 0.14 22.90
CA GLU A 379 -22.34 0.69 22.41
C GLU A 379 -23.48 -0.21 22.90
N THR A 380 -24.32 0.31 23.80
CA THR A 380 -25.52 -0.39 24.28
C THR A 380 -26.79 0.32 23.81
N MET A 381 -27.76 -0.46 23.33
CA MET A 381 -29.08 0.02 22.96
C MET A 381 -30.16 -0.82 23.64
N THR A 382 -31.00 -0.20 24.44
CA THR A 382 -32.15 -0.85 25.10
C THR A 382 -33.42 -0.66 24.28
N THR A 383 -34.16 -1.75 24.08
CA THR A 383 -35.41 -1.78 23.31
C THR A 383 -36.48 -2.55 24.07
N ASN A 384 -37.74 -2.12 23.94
CA ASN A 384 -38.87 -2.83 24.55
C ASN A 384 -39.35 -3.92 23.59
N VAL A 385 -39.48 -5.14 24.10
CA VAL A 385 -39.85 -6.33 23.31
C VAL A 385 -41.01 -7.06 23.98
N ILE A 386 -41.86 -7.71 23.19
CA ILE A 386 -43.02 -8.47 23.66
C ILE A 386 -42.68 -9.96 23.55
N VAL A 387 -42.93 -10.68 24.64
CA VAL A 387 -42.80 -12.15 24.69
C VAL A 387 -44.16 -12.76 24.97
N SER A 388 -44.51 -13.88 24.33
CA SER A 388 -45.81 -14.53 24.51
C SER A 388 -45.68 -16.02 24.84
N ASP A 389 -46.47 -16.47 25.81
CA ASP A 389 -46.65 -17.89 26.16
C ASP A 389 -47.79 -18.54 25.34
N GLY A 390 -48.22 -17.91 24.23
CA GLY A 390 -49.36 -18.35 23.42
C GLY A 390 -50.74 -17.93 23.96
N VAL A 391 -50.85 -17.59 25.26
CA VAL A 391 -52.11 -17.14 25.89
C VAL A 391 -52.02 -15.69 26.40
N ARG A 392 -50.86 -15.27 26.89
CA ARG A 392 -50.62 -13.93 27.45
C ARG A 392 -49.40 -13.30 26.80
N GLU A 393 -49.37 -11.97 26.78
CA GLU A 393 -48.24 -11.17 26.30
C GLU A 393 -47.58 -10.45 27.48
N TYR A 394 -46.27 -10.51 27.53
CA TYR A 394 -45.43 -9.93 28.58
C TYR A 394 -44.54 -8.85 27.97
N PRO A 395 -44.66 -7.59 28.39
CA PRO A 395 -43.70 -6.56 28.02
C PRO A 395 -42.38 -6.81 28.75
N CYS A 396 -41.30 -6.91 28.00
CA CYS A 396 -39.94 -7.15 28.46
C CYS A 396 -38.98 -6.16 27.82
N GLN A 397 -37.73 -6.13 28.30
CA GLN A 397 -36.67 -5.30 27.73
C GLN A 397 -35.57 -6.17 27.16
N MET A 398 -34.96 -5.68 26.08
CA MET A 398 -33.83 -6.31 25.42
C MET A 398 -32.74 -5.27 25.19
N GLU A 399 -31.56 -5.53 25.74
CA GLU A 399 -30.36 -4.71 25.62
C GLU A 399 -29.42 -5.35 24.59
N LEU A 400 -29.15 -4.61 23.54
CA LEU A 400 -28.26 -4.97 22.43
C LEU A 400 -26.89 -4.39 22.76
N ILE A 401 -25.86 -5.23 22.79
CA ILE A 401 -24.51 -4.85 23.20
C ILE A 401 -23.57 -5.13 22.02
N SER A 402 -22.92 -4.08 21.51
CA SER A 402 -21.82 -4.21 20.55
C SER A 402 -20.50 -3.89 21.24
N ASP A 403 -19.58 -4.86 21.20
CA ASP A 403 -18.30 -4.83 21.90
C ASP A 403 -17.21 -5.30 20.93
N ASP A 404 -16.36 -4.38 20.48
CA ASP A 404 -15.25 -4.62 19.54
C ASP A 404 -15.64 -5.44 18.29
N GLY A 405 -16.81 -5.16 17.71
CA GLY A 405 -17.32 -5.85 16.50
C GLY A 405 -18.00 -7.19 16.77
N LEU A 406 -18.14 -7.58 18.04
CA LEU A 406 -18.94 -8.73 18.48
C LEU A 406 -20.28 -8.25 19.05
N ALA A 407 -21.30 -9.09 18.88
CA ALA A 407 -22.68 -8.86 19.22
C ALA A 407 -23.12 -9.76 20.38
N ARG A 408 -23.78 -9.15 21.38
CA ARG A 408 -24.45 -9.84 22.48
C ARG A 408 -25.82 -9.25 22.74
N VAL A 409 -26.73 -10.05 23.29
CA VAL A 409 -28.06 -9.60 23.67
C VAL A 409 -28.32 -9.97 25.12
N THR A 410 -28.81 -9.01 25.90
CA THR A 410 -29.28 -9.22 27.27
C THR A 410 -30.79 -9.03 27.33
N PHE A 411 -31.52 -10.09 27.63
CA PHE A 411 -32.95 -10.05 27.91
C PHE A 411 -33.21 -9.72 29.37
N ILE A 412 -34.17 -8.84 29.63
CA ILE A 412 -34.48 -8.30 30.95
C ILE A 412 -35.99 -8.44 31.19
N ASN A 413 -36.37 -9.20 32.21
CA ASN A 413 -37.76 -9.35 32.64
C ASN A 413 -37.86 -9.14 34.15
N LYS A 414 -38.58 -8.09 34.57
CA LYS A 414 -38.83 -7.74 35.99
C LYS A 414 -37.57 -7.81 36.88
N GLY A 415 -36.45 -7.28 36.38
CA GLY A 415 -35.17 -7.22 37.08
C GLY A 415 -34.26 -8.46 36.94
N LYS A 416 -34.76 -9.58 36.39
CA LYS A 416 -33.90 -10.73 36.04
C LYS A 416 -33.28 -10.49 34.67
N LYS A 417 -31.96 -10.60 34.59
CA LYS A 417 -31.18 -10.40 33.35
C LYS A 417 -30.66 -11.74 32.83
N TYR A 418 -30.75 -11.94 31.53
CA TYR A 418 -30.22 -13.09 30.82
C TYR A 418 -29.39 -12.63 29.62
N THR A 419 -28.07 -12.87 29.64
CA THR A 419 -27.19 -12.54 28.52
C THR A 419 -26.88 -13.79 27.69
N THR A 420 -26.84 -13.65 26.37
CA THR A 420 -26.39 -14.72 25.44
C THR A 420 -24.99 -15.21 25.84
N LYS A 421 -24.77 -16.53 25.74
CA LYS A 421 -23.51 -17.17 26.19
C LYS A 421 -22.38 -16.95 25.19
N ASN A 422 -22.70 -16.95 23.90
CA ASN A 422 -21.72 -16.79 22.84
C ASN A 422 -21.64 -15.34 22.39
N ASN A 423 -20.43 -14.93 22.01
CA ASN A 423 -20.20 -13.70 21.28
C ASN A 423 -20.41 -13.99 19.80
N HIS A 424 -21.39 -13.33 19.18
CA HIS A 424 -21.69 -13.54 17.77
C HIS A 424 -21.01 -12.49 16.91
N LEU A 425 -20.70 -12.85 15.66
CA LEU A 425 -20.19 -11.89 14.68
C LEU A 425 -21.30 -10.95 14.16
N ARG A 426 -22.57 -11.36 14.27
CA ARG A 426 -23.74 -10.61 13.79
C ARG A 426 -24.80 -10.51 14.88
N MET A 427 -25.45 -9.36 14.99
CA MET A 427 -26.58 -9.15 15.92
C MET A 427 -27.75 -10.12 15.70
N VAL A 428 -28.01 -10.49 14.43
CA VAL A 428 -29.05 -11.45 14.04
C VAL A 428 -28.85 -12.82 14.71
N ASP A 429 -27.61 -13.28 14.82
CA ASP A 429 -27.30 -14.59 15.41
C ASP A 429 -27.42 -14.56 16.94
N ALA A 430 -27.07 -13.43 17.56
CA ALA A 430 -27.27 -13.22 19.00
C ALA A 430 -28.76 -13.18 19.38
N VAL A 431 -29.61 -12.50 18.58
CA VAL A 431 -31.07 -12.51 18.78
C VAL A 431 -31.65 -13.90 18.51
N ARG A 432 -31.11 -14.67 17.55
CA ARG A 432 -31.52 -16.05 17.30
C ARG A 432 -31.20 -16.97 18.47
N GLU A 433 -30.00 -16.86 19.07
CA GLU A 433 -29.65 -17.62 20.29
C GLU A 433 -30.60 -17.31 21.45
N LEU A 434 -30.97 -16.04 21.64
CA LEU A 434 -31.96 -15.66 22.64
C LEU A 434 -33.32 -16.28 22.34
N THR A 435 -33.76 -16.23 21.08
CA THR A 435 -35.05 -16.78 20.64
C THR A 435 -35.12 -18.29 20.88
N THR A 436 -34.07 -19.05 20.52
CA THR A 436 -34.02 -20.50 20.76
C THR A 436 -34.12 -20.82 22.25
N LYS A 437 -33.47 -20.02 23.10
CA LYS A 437 -33.53 -20.23 24.54
C LYS A 437 -34.89 -19.90 25.13
N LEU A 438 -35.57 -18.87 24.63
CA LEU A 438 -36.94 -18.57 25.04
C LEU A 438 -37.89 -19.70 24.61
N ALA A 439 -37.69 -20.25 23.41
CA ALA A 439 -38.47 -21.39 22.93
C ALA A 439 -38.29 -22.64 23.80
N ASP A 440 -37.09 -22.90 24.33
CA ASP A 440 -36.85 -23.99 25.30
C ASP A 440 -37.71 -23.86 26.57
N TYR A 441 -38.12 -22.64 26.92
CA TYR A 441 -39.02 -22.35 28.05
C TYR A 441 -40.49 -22.19 27.64
N GLY A 442 -40.85 -22.45 26.38
CA GLY A 442 -42.21 -22.28 25.85
C GLY A 442 -42.61 -20.82 25.56
N LEU A 443 -41.65 -19.90 25.54
CA LEU A 443 -41.85 -18.47 25.30
C LEU A 443 -41.52 -18.13 23.83
N THR A 444 -42.39 -17.36 23.18
CA THR A 444 -42.20 -16.85 21.81
C THR A 444 -41.83 -15.38 21.82
N LEU A 445 -40.72 -15.03 21.15
CA LEU A 445 -40.23 -13.65 21.05
C LEU A 445 -40.87 -12.96 19.83
N LYS A 446 -41.73 -11.96 20.05
CA LYS A 446 -42.45 -11.25 18.98
C LYS A 446 -41.63 -10.12 18.36
N VAL A 447 -40.55 -10.46 17.67
CA VAL A 447 -39.67 -9.51 16.94
C VAL A 447 -39.74 -9.69 15.44
N CYS A 448 -39.50 -8.63 14.66
CA CYS A 448 -39.53 -8.66 13.20
C CYS A 448 -38.69 -9.79 12.59
N GLN A 449 -37.54 -10.13 13.18
CA GLN A 449 -36.70 -11.25 12.73
C GLN A 449 -37.44 -12.60 12.69
N CYS A 450 -38.41 -12.81 13.58
CA CYS A 450 -39.18 -14.05 13.68
C CYS A 450 -40.53 -13.98 12.94
N CYS A 451 -40.79 -12.87 12.25
CA CYS A 451 -42.07 -12.59 11.61
C CYS A 451 -42.06 -13.02 10.15
N LYS A 452 -43.12 -13.69 9.70
CA LYS A 452 -43.32 -14.13 8.31
C LYS A 452 -43.26 -12.97 7.29
N TYR A 453 -43.61 -11.76 7.70
CA TYR A 453 -43.69 -10.58 6.82
C TYR A 453 -42.39 -9.81 6.68
N PHE A 454 -41.30 -10.22 7.35
CA PHE A 454 -40.03 -9.50 7.37
C PHE A 454 -39.08 -10.02 6.28
N GLN A 455 -38.42 -9.09 5.58
CA GLN A 455 -37.38 -9.37 4.60
C GLN A 455 -36.10 -8.61 4.97
N PRO A 456 -34.95 -9.28 5.16
CA PRO A 456 -33.70 -8.61 5.49
C PRO A 456 -33.15 -7.85 4.26
N ILE A 457 -32.60 -6.65 4.48
CA ILE A 457 -31.83 -5.93 3.45
C ILE A 457 -30.35 -6.20 3.70
N VAL A 458 -29.64 -6.67 2.68
CA VAL A 458 -28.21 -6.98 2.76
C VAL A 458 -27.41 -5.70 2.52
N ASP A 459 -27.23 -4.90 3.57
CA ASP A 459 -26.54 -3.59 3.50
C ASP A 459 -24.99 -3.68 3.49
N GLY A 460 -24.41 -4.87 3.29
CA GLY A 460 -22.95 -5.08 3.34
C GLY A 460 -22.29 -4.90 4.72
N SER A 461 -23.01 -4.40 5.73
CA SER A 461 -22.57 -4.32 7.11
C SER A 461 -22.64 -5.70 7.81
N THR A 462 -21.69 -5.99 8.70
CA THR A 462 -21.65 -7.27 9.44
C THR A 462 -22.88 -7.49 10.33
N ASN A 463 -23.60 -6.43 10.71
CA ASN A 463 -24.66 -6.48 11.70
C ASN A 463 -26.10 -6.67 11.15
N MET A 464 -26.33 -6.60 9.83
CA MET A 464 -27.64 -6.78 9.16
C MET A 464 -28.86 -6.36 10.02
N VAL A 465 -28.87 -5.08 10.42
CA VAL A 465 -29.81 -4.55 11.42
C VAL A 465 -31.15 -4.10 10.80
N LYS A 466 -31.17 -3.84 9.50
CA LYS A 466 -32.29 -3.25 8.77
C LYS A 466 -32.96 -4.28 7.87
N GLY A 467 -34.26 -4.14 7.69
CA GLY A 467 -35.07 -4.93 6.78
C GLY A 467 -36.33 -4.18 6.34
N CYS A 468 -37.16 -4.84 5.54
CA CYS A 468 -38.46 -4.35 5.09
C CYS A 468 -39.59 -5.23 5.62
N CYS A 469 -40.72 -4.62 5.97
CA CYS A 469 -41.95 -5.32 6.37
C CYS A 469 -43.03 -5.25 5.28
N ASN A 470 -43.52 -6.41 4.86
CA ASN A 470 -44.55 -6.59 3.83
C ASN A 470 -45.98 -6.84 4.40
N CYS A 471 -46.21 -6.55 5.68
CA CYS A 471 -47.49 -6.80 6.33
C CYS A 471 -48.61 -5.85 5.82
N GLN A 472 -49.69 -6.38 5.24
CA GLN A 472 -50.81 -5.56 4.76
C GLN A 472 -51.83 -5.24 5.87
N PHE A 473 -52.31 -3.99 5.91
CA PHE A 473 -53.37 -3.55 6.81
C PHE A 473 -54.24 -2.47 6.17
N GLN A 474 -55.44 -2.24 6.70
CA GLN A 474 -56.40 -1.29 6.17
C GLN A 474 -55.76 0.12 6.09
N GLY A 475 -55.76 0.71 4.89
CA GLY A 475 -55.15 2.01 4.61
C GLY A 475 -53.79 1.98 3.90
N ARG A 476 -53.23 0.79 3.59
CA ARG A 476 -51.94 0.66 2.87
C ARG A 476 -52.12 0.44 1.36
N THR A 477 -51.28 1.07 0.56
CA THR A 477 -51.11 0.85 -0.89
C THR A 477 -50.51 -0.55 -1.15
N PRO A 478 -51.10 -1.36 -2.05
CA PRO A 478 -50.54 -2.67 -2.40
C PRO A 478 -49.14 -2.52 -3.01
N GLY A 479 -48.12 -3.11 -2.38
CA GLY A 479 -46.73 -3.14 -2.89
C GLY A 479 -45.72 -2.27 -2.13
N ASP A 480 -46.14 -1.41 -1.21
CA ASP A 480 -45.20 -0.61 -0.40
C ASP A 480 -44.40 -1.49 0.56
N MET A 481 -43.12 -1.14 0.80
CA MET A 481 -42.24 -1.78 1.79
C MET A 481 -41.89 -0.79 2.91
N ILE A 482 -42.13 -1.17 4.18
CA ILE A 482 -41.79 -0.31 5.33
C ILE A 482 -40.40 -0.69 5.84
N PRO A 483 -39.44 0.25 5.93
CA PRO A 483 -38.15 -0.03 6.57
C PRO A 483 -38.34 -0.26 8.07
N THR A 484 -37.88 -1.40 8.58
CA THR A 484 -37.99 -1.82 9.98
C THR A 484 -36.67 -2.42 10.49
N LEU A 485 -36.46 -2.41 11.80
CA LEU A 485 -35.31 -3.06 12.44
C LEU A 485 -35.66 -4.49 12.86
N ILE A 486 -34.66 -5.37 12.94
CA ILE A 486 -34.85 -6.80 13.25
C ILE A 486 -35.53 -7.07 14.62
N TRP A 487 -35.37 -6.16 15.58
CA TRP A 487 -35.90 -6.28 16.95
C TRP A 487 -37.18 -5.48 17.19
N ASN A 488 -37.75 -4.84 16.17
CA ASN A 488 -39.02 -4.15 16.30
C ASN A 488 -40.15 -5.15 16.58
N THR A 489 -41.16 -4.73 17.34
CA THR A 489 -42.33 -5.53 17.66
C THR A 489 -43.57 -4.96 16.97
N CYS A 490 -44.53 -5.82 16.60
CA CYS A 490 -45.77 -5.38 15.96
C CYS A 490 -46.98 -6.20 16.45
N PRO A 491 -48.19 -5.61 16.45
CA PRO A 491 -49.40 -6.31 16.88
C PRO A 491 -49.90 -7.36 15.86
N LYS A 492 -49.48 -7.26 14.59
CA LYS A 492 -49.80 -8.22 13.52
C LYS A 492 -48.70 -9.27 13.32
N PHE A 493 -48.00 -9.62 14.39
CA PHE A 493 -46.92 -10.60 14.32
C PHE A 493 -47.49 -11.99 14.00
N GLU A 494 -46.98 -12.61 12.95
CA GLU A 494 -47.19 -14.02 12.62
C GLU A 494 -45.84 -14.72 12.61
N GLU A 495 -45.73 -15.81 13.37
CA GLU A 495 -44.49 -16.57 13.47
C GLU A 495 -44.12 -17.18 12.12
N GLN A 496 -42.86 -17.03 11.74
CA GLN A 496 -42.31 -17.66 10.54
C GLN A 496 -42.11 -19.15 10.80
N ASN A 497 -42.70 -20.02 9.97
CA ASN A 497 -42.37 -21.44 9.96
C ASN A 497 -40.93 -21.61 9.47
N VAL A 498 -39.99 -21.72 10.41
CA VAL A 498 -38.61 -22.07 10.10
C VAL A 498 -38.58 -23.58 9.87
N VAL A 499 -38.67 -24.02 8.61
CA VAL A 499 -38.32 -25.40 8.27
C VAL A 499 -36.82 -25.51 8.46
N ASN A 500 -36.38 -26.24 9.48
CA ASN A 500 -34.98 -26.62 9.62
C ASN A 500 -34.60 -27.43 8.38
N LEU A 501 -33.87 -26.81 7.46
CA LEU A 501 -33.14 -27.54 6.42
C LEU A 501 -32.06 -28.33 7.18
N PHE A 502 -32.20 -29.66 7.17
CA PHE A 502 -31.21 -30.60 7.67
C PHE A 502 -29.84 -30.38 7.02
#